data_AF-A0A662RLA5-F1
#
_entry.id   AF-A0A662RLA5-F1
#
_cell.length_a   1.000
_cell.length_b   1.000
_cell.length_c   1.000
_cell.angle_alpha   90.00
_cell.angle_beta   90.00
_cell.angle_gamma   90.00
#
_symmetry.space_group_name_H-M   'P 1'
#
loop_
_entity.id
_entity.type
_entity.pdbx_description
1 polymer ?
#
loop_
_entity_poly.entity_id
_entity_poly.type
_entity_poly.pdbx_seq_one_letter_code
_entity_poly.pdbx_strand_id
1 'polypeptide(L)'
;MNERTKNFLRERFKEYYLEYPIQLPPGFESREWGFVMFDALPKIVMYRHKSFHSRPETLEYLRSMAPAHAFSSVAYYEHPGAGTMADKHWTGADLIFDLDADHLPDAPESYSAMLANVKDETLKLLGFLTDDFGFSEDLIDIVFSGGRGYHIHVRDQRVRALGSAERREIVDYVSGAGLSLKQIPSEESGGWGAKTNRWIVKYLQGLRDRDDALKILQKFDGIGKARAKALINAGNDANIKLIRNGDTGFLKDVPESFWNELRLQAVQEIGASVDEPVTGDIKRLIRLPTSLHGGSSMRVVPLTLQTIEMFDPLNDAVVFSDKEISVAAESPASCDLRGNHFEIEEGVSTVPEYAGIHLMCRGAVEYAGRV
;
A
#
# COMPACT_ATOMS: atom_id res chain seq x y z
N MET A 1 27.44 3.35 0.37
CA MET A 1 27.49 2.24 1.34
C MET A 1 28.82 1.52 1.26
N ASN A 2 29.67 1.74 2.26
CA ASN A 2 30.96 1.07 2.39
C ASN A 2 30.83 -0.32 3.06
N GLU A 3 31.91 -1.10 3.03
CA GLU A 3 31.93 -2.47 3.58
C GLU A 3 31.74 -2.52 5.10
N ARG A 4 32.18 -1.48 5.82
CA ARG A 4 31.99 -1.39 7.28
C ARG A 4 30.51 -1.27 7.63
N THR A 5 29.78 -0.41 6.91
CA THR A 5 28.33 -0.22 7.05
C THR A 5 27.58 -1.48 6.66
N LYS A 6 27.92 -2.13 5.54
CA LYS A 6 27.30 -3.42 5.14
C LYS A 6 27.44 -4.49 6.21
N ASN A 7 28.64 -4.65 6.78
CA ASN A 7 28.88 -5.63 7.84
C ASN A 7 28.06 -5.31 9.10
N PHE A 8 28.03 -4.05 9.52
CA PHE A 8 27.21 -3.60 10.65
C PHE A 8 25.71 -3.88 10.43
N LEU A 9 25.17 -3.50 9.27
CA LEU A 9 23.77 -3.74 8.94
C LEU A 9 23.44 -5.24 8.90
N ARG A 10 24.31 -6.06 8.29
CA ARG A 10 24.15 -7.51 8.24
C ARG A 10 24.13 -8.13 9.64
N GLU A 11 25.00 -7.69 10.54
CA GLU A 11 25.02 -8.15 11.94
C GLU A 11 23.71 -7.80 12.66
N ARG A 12 23.22 -6.56 12.52
CA ARG A 12 21.95 -6.13 13.14
C ARG A 12 20.75 -6.87 12.57
N PHE A 13 20.71 -7.08 11.25
CA PHE A 13 19.66 -7.88 10.62
C PHE A 13 19.73 -9.35 11.06
N LYS A 14 20.93 -9.90 11.24
CA LYS A 14 21.13 -11.26 11.76
C LYS A 14 20.59 -11.40 13.17
N GLU A 15 20.89 -10.45 14.05
CA GLU A 15 20.35 -10.40 15.41
C GLU A 15 18.82 -10.37 15.38
N TYR A 16 18.23 -9.54 14.52
CA TYR A 16 16.78 -9.53 14.32
C TYR A 16 16.23 -10.90 13.93
N TYR A 17 16.80 -11.58 12.92
CA TYR A 17 16.33 -12.89 12.47
C TYR A 17 16.54 -14.01 13.51
N LEU A 18 17.45 -13.83 14.46
CA LEU A 18 17.68 -14.76 15.57
C LEU A 18 16.68 -14.53 16.72
N GLU A 19 16.33 -13.28 17.01
CA GLU A 19 15.50 -12.91 18.16
C GLU A 19 14.00 -12.90 17.83
N TYR A 20 13.60 -12.42 16.65
CA TYR A 20 12.21 -12.21 16.30
C TYR A 20 11.61 -13.40 15.52
N PRO A 21 10.35 -13.77 15.79
CA PRO A 21 9.69 -14.84 15.08
C PRO A 21 9.39 -14.43 13.63
N ILE A 22 9.72 -15.33 12.70
CA ILE A 22 9.38 -15.16 11.28
C ILE A 22 8.11 -15.94 10.92
N GLN A 23 7.15 -15.24 10.34
CA GLN A 23 5.93 -15.78 9.77
C GLN A 23 6.20 -16.24 8.33
N LEU A 24 6.07 -17.55 8.11
CA LEU A 24 6.15 -18.12 6.77
C LEU A 24 4.78 -17.99 6.07
N PRO A 25 4.75 -17.75 4.75
CA PRO A 25 3.51 -17.67 4.00
C PRO A 25 2.81 -19.06 3.95
N PRO A 26 1.48 -19.11 3.87
CA PRO A 26 0.75 -20.36 3.62
C PRO A 26 1.27 -21.09 2.37
N GLY A 27 1.48 -22.41 2.48
CA GLY A 27 2.01 -23.22 1.39
C GLY A 27 3.46 -22.91 1.02
N PHE A 28 4.28 -22.43 1.96
CA PHE A 28 5.65 -22.00 1.70
C PHE A 28 6.55 -23.01 0.97
N GLU A 29 6.27 -24.31 1.13
CA GLU A 29 7.00 -25.41 0.48
C GLU A 29 6.77 -25.46 -1.03
N SER A 30 5.63 -24.95 -1.50
CA SER A 30 5.25 -24.87 -2.91
C SER A 30 5.57 -23.50 -3.52
N ARG A 31 6.29 -22.63 -2.81
CA ARG A 31 6.62 -21.27 -3.28
C ARG A 31 8.08 -21.16 -3.68
N GLU A 32 8.33 -20.36 -4.71
CA GLU A 32 9.68 -19.88 -4.99
C GLU A 32 10.07 -18.83 -3.96
N TRP A 33 11.32 -18.84 -3.56
CA TRP A 33 11.92 -17.85 -2.69
C TRP A 33 12.97 -17.02 -3.42
N GLY A 34 13.04 -15.74 -3.05
CA GLY A 34 13.98 -14.76 -3.57
C GLY A 34 14.62 -13.96 -2.45
N PHE A 35 15.91 -13.64 -2.59
CA PHE A 35 16.66 -12.90 -1.57
C PHE A 35 17.57 -11.84 -2.19
N VAL A 36 17.76 -10.73 -1.50
CA VAL A 36 18.81 -9.75 -1.79
C VAL A 36 19.74 -9.68 -0.59
N MET A 37 21.03 -9.78 -0.84
CA MET A 37 22.08 -9.82 0.19
C MET A 37 22.80 -8.48 0.29
N PHE A 38 23.38 -8.17 1.45
CA PHE A 38 24.08 -6.90 1.72
C PHE A 38 25.35 -6.72 0.88
N ASP A 39 26.04 -7.80 0.55
CA ASP A 39 27.29 -7.80 -0.23
C ASP A 39 27.11 -7.14 -1.61
N ALA A 40 25.98 -7.41 -2.27
CA ALA A 40 25.64 -6.87 -3.57
C ALA A 40 25.21 -5.39 -3.54
N LEU A 41 24.78 -4.86 -2.39
CA LEU A 41 24.29 -3.48 -2.29
C LEU A 41 25.40 -2.46 -2.63
N PRO A 42 25.07 -1.32 -3.27
CA PRO A 42 23.73 -0.84 -3.60
C PRO A 42 23.09 -1.49 -4.84
N LYS A 43 23.82 -2.36 -5.57
CA LYS A 43 23.25 -3.07 -6.72
C LYS A 43 22.27 -4.13 -6.22
N ILE A 44 21.00 -4.00 -6.61
CA ILE A 44 19.99 -5.02 -6.29
C ILE A 44 20.23 -6.26 -7.15
N VAL A 45 20.79 -7.31 -6.54
CA VAL A 45 20.94 -8.64 -7.14
C VAL A 45 20.01 -9.60 -6.42
N MET A 46 19.04 -10.13 -7.16
CA MET A 46 18.05 -11.07 -6.63
C MET A 46 18.53 -12.52 -6.81
N TYR A 47 18.78 -13.22 -5.71
CA TYR A 47 19.03 -14.66 -5.67
C TYR A 47 17.70 -15.41 -5.68
N ARG A 48 17.32 -15.95 -6.84
CA ARG A 48 16.02 -16.59 -7.11
C ARG A 48 16.11 -18.12 -7.17
N HIS A 49 14.98 -18.77 -7.48
CA HIS A 49 14.85 -20.23 -7.66
C HIS A 49 15.22 -21.02 -6.40
N LYS A 50 14.99 -20.44 -5.22
CA LYS A 50 15.11 -21.16 -3.95
C LYS A 50 13.76 -21.78 -3.58
N SER A 51 13.82 -22.91 -2.89
CA SER A 51 12.67 -23.59 -2.29
C SER A 51 13.14 -24.22 -0.99
N PHE A 52 12.20 -24.40 -0.06
CA PHE A 52 12.46 -25.02 1.23
C PHE A 52 11.42 -26.10 1.48
N HIS A 53 11.80 -27.17 2.18
CA HIS A 53 10.95 -28.32 2.43
C HIS A 53 10.51 -28.43 3.89
N SER A 54 10.98 -27.53 4.76
CA SER A 54 10.57 -27.49 6.15
C SER A 54 10.76 -26.12 6.77
N ARG A 55 9.96 -25.80 7.78
CA ARG A 55 10.08 -24.57 8.56
C ARG A 55 11.48 -24.39 9.18
N PRO A 56 12.09 -25.40 9.84
CA PRO A 56 13.44 -25.25 10.39
C PRO A 56 14.50 -24.88 9.35
N GLU A 57 14.44 -25.48 8.17
CA GLU A 57 15.36 -25.18 7.06
C GLU A 57 15.24 -23.72 6.62
N THR A 58 14.02 -23.23 6.40
CA THR A 58 13.78 -21.84 6.00
C THR A 58 14.28 -20.86 7.06
N LEU A 59 14.00 -21.13 8.34
CA LEU A 59 14.42 -20.26 9.44
C LEU A 59 15.94 -20.27 9.61
N GLU A 60 16.58 -21.42 9.49
CA GLU A 60 18.03 -21.51 9.52
C GLU A 60 18.65 -20.69 8.40
N TYR A 61 18.15 -20.83 7.16
CA TYR A 61 18.65 -20.03 6.03
C TYR A 61 18.56 -18.52 6.30
N LEU A 62 17.42 -18.01 6.78
CA LEU A 62 17.25 -16.59 7.11
C LEU A 62 18.22 -16.13 8.21
N ARG A 63 18.42 -16.95 9.25
CA ARG A 63 19.33 -16.65 10.37
C ARG A 63 20.80 -16.71 9.97
N SER A 64 21.20 -17.66 9.14
CA SER A 64 22.58 -17.78 8.70
C SER A 64 22.95 -16.69 7.69
N MET A 65 22.06 -16.45 6.70
CA MET A 65 22.33 -15.56 5.58
C MET A 65 22.05 -14.08 5.90
N ALA A 66 21.09 -13.81 6.78
CA ALA A 66 20.66 -12.46 7.17
C ALA A 66 20.42 -11.53 5.96
N PRO A 67 19.48 -11.88 5.06
CA PRO A 67 19.27 -11.14 3.83
C PRO A 67 18.77 -9.72 4.11
N ALA A 68 19.21 -8.76 3.29
CA ALA A 68 18.69 -7.40 3.30
C ALA A 68 17.21 -7.36 2.89
N HIS A 69 16.81 -8.22 1.95
CA HIS A 69 15.40 -8.42 1.59
C HIS A 69 15.09 -9.90 1.39
N ALA A 70 13.96 -10.36 1.90
CA ALA A 70 13.44 -11.71 1.70
C ALA A 70 12.05 -11.65 1.03
N PHE A 71 11.82 -12.55 0.07
CA PHE A 71 10.60 -12.62 -0.71
C PHE A 71 10.16 -14.07 -0.92
N SER A 72 8.86 -14.26 -1.12
CA SER A 72 8.26 -15.51 -1.58
C SER A 72 7.31 -15.22 -2.74
N SER A 73 7.17 -16.17 -3.68
CA SER A 73 6.24 -16.01 -4.79
C SER A 73 4.81 -16.02 -4.31
N VAL A 74 3.96 -15.23 -4.96
CA VAL A 74 2.49 -15.32 -4.82
C VAL A 74 1.94 -16.59 -5.45
N ALA A 75 2.69 -17.15 -6.41
CA ALA A 75 2.42 -18.40 -7.07
C ALA A 75 2.76 -19.63 -6.21
N TYR A 76 2.03 -20.69 -6.49
CA TYR A 76 2.29 -22.05 -6.05
C TYR A 76 2.78 -22.89 -7.23
N TYR A 77 3.74 -23.77 -6.97
CA TYR A 77 4.44 -24.59 -7.94
C TYR A 77 4.60 -26.02 -7.41
N GLU A 78 4.61 -27.01 -8.30
CA GLU A 78 5.03 -28.37 -7.94
C GLU A 78 6.55 -28.44 -7.74
N HIS A 79 7.30 -27.66 -8.53
CA HIS A 79 8.77 -27.61 -8.51
C HIS A 79 9.27 -26.16 -8.35
N PRO A 80 9.07 -25.52 -7.19
CA PRO A 80 9.35 -24.09 -7.01
C PRO A 80 10.81 -23.68 -7.24
N GLY A 81 11.76 -24.60 -6.99
CA GLY A 81 13.19 -24.41 -7.19
C GLY A 81 13.69 -24.62 -8.62
N ALA A 82 12.83 -24.97 -9.58
CA ALA A 82 13.26 -25.21 -10.96
C ALA A 82 13.79 -23.92 -11.62
N GLY A 83 14.80 -24.06 -12.49
CA GLY A 83 15.49 -22.93 -13.12
C GLY A 83 14.69 -22.22 -14.21
N THR A 84 13.72 -22.90 -14.84
CA THR A 84 12.85 -22.33 -15.87
C THR A 84 11.39 -22.36 -15.44
N MET A 85 10.58 -21.45 -15.98
CA MET A 85 9.15 -21.39 -15.64
C MET A 85 8.35 -22.60 -16.11
N ALA A 86 8.75 -23.23 -17.22
CA ALA A 86 8.08 -24.42 -17.74
C ALA A 86 8.25 -25.58 -16.75
N ASP A 87 9.45 -25.73 -16.20
CA ASP A 87 9.78 -26.82 -15.29
C ASP A 87 9.21 -26.64 -13.87
N LYS A 88 8.69 -25.45 -13.53
CA LYS A 88 8.11 -25.21 -12.19
C LYS A 88 6.74 -25.85 -12.00
N HIS A 89 5.99 -26.08 -13.08
CA HIS A 89 4.58 -26.48 -13.07
C HIS A 89 3.72 -25.60 -12.14
N TRP A 90 3.24 -24.47 -12.67
CA TRP A 90 2.36 -23.55 -11.94
C TRP A 90 1.01 -24.19 -11.59
N THR A 91 0.57 -24.04 -10.34
CA THR A 91 -0.69 -24.66 -9.83
C THR A 91 -1.71 -23.63 -9.35
N GLY A 92 -1.34 -22.35 -9.27
CA GLY A 92 -2.21 -21.28 -8.79
C GLY A 92 -1.41 -20.09 -8.29
N ALA A 93 -2.09 -18.99 -7.98
CA ALA A 93 -1.48 -17.84 -7.30
C ALA A 93 -2.50 -17.13 -6.42
N ASP A 94 -2.04 -16.60 -5.28
CA ASP A 94 -2.85 -15.65 -4.49
C ASP A 94 -3.22 -14.45 -5.37
N LEU A 95 -4.39 -13.85 -5.14
CA LEU A 95 -4.70 -12.53 -5.71
C LEU A 95 -4.03 -11.49 -4.85
N ILE A 96 -3.18 -10.67 -5.46
CA ILE A 96 -2.43 -9.65 -4.74
C ILE A 96 -2.70 -8.26 -5.28
N PHE A 97 -2.62 -7.29 -4.40
CA PHE A 97 -2.59 -5.88 -4.73
C PHE A 97 -1.40 -5.24 -4.04
N ASP A 98 -0.71 -4.34 -4.73
CA ASP A 98 0.40 -3.57 -4.21
C ASP A 98 0.02 -2.09 -4.31
N LEU A 99 0.06 -1.42 -3.17
CA LEU A 99 -0.16 0.02 -3.06
C LEU A 99 1.13 0.63 -2.57
N ASP A 100 1.87 1.29 -3.47
CA ASP A 100 3.06 2.07 -3.16
C ASP A 100 2.71 3.56 -3.26
N ALA A 101 3.13 4.34 -2.27
CA ALA A 101 2.91 5.79 -2.24
C ALA A 101 3.49 6.52 -3.47
N ASP A 102 4.52 5.97 -4.13
CA ASP A 102 5.08 6.53 -5.37
C ASP A 102 4.10 6.47 -6.56
N HIS A 103 3.11 5.56 -6.52
CA HIS A 103 2.14 5.38 -7.59
C HIS A 103 0.84 6.16 -7.37
N LEU A 104 0.72 6.86 -6.25
CA LEU A 104 -0.47 7.64 -5.92
C LEU A 104 -0.42 9.02 -6.61
N PRO A 105 -1.57 9.51 -7.09
CA PRO A 105 -1.67 10.88 -7.58
C PRO A 105 -1.40 11.88 -6.44
N ASP A 106 -0.86 13.05 -6.78
CA ASP A 106 -0.63 14.16 -5.84
C ASP A 106 0.18 13.75 -4.60
N ALA A 107 1.36 13.15 -4.82
CA ALA A 107 2.25 12.69 -3.77
C ALA A 107 2.49 13.80 -2.71
N PRO A 108 2.11 13.56 -1.44
CA PRO A 108 2.30 14.53 -0.36
C PRO A 108 3.77 14.93 -0.19
N GLU A 109 4.03 16.14 0.30
CA GLU A 109 5.39 16.67 0.45
C GLU A 109 6.21 15.94 1.53
N SER A 110 5.57 15.38 2.56
CA SER A 110 6.25 14.66 3.64
C SER A 110 6.08 13.15 3.56
N TYR A 111 7.10 12.43 4.02
CA TYR A 111 7.08 10.96 4.07
C TYR A 111 5.93 10.41 4.93
N SER A 112 5.62 11.08 6.05
CA SER A 112 4.49 10.70 6.92
C SER A 112 3.15 10.89 6.23
N ALA A 113 2.96 11.98 5.49
CA ALA A 113 1.74 12.23 4.74
C ALA A 113 1.60 11.24 3.56
N MET A 114 2.70 10.87 2.89
CA MET A 114 2.70 9.80 1.88
C MET A 114 2.21 8.47 2.48
N LEU A 115 2.69 8.09 3.66
CA LEU A 115 2.29 6.86 4.35
C LEU A 115 0.82 6.90 4.81
N ALA A 116 0.30 8.06 5.21
CA ALA A 116 -1.11 8.23 5.52
C ALA A 116 -1.98 8.08 4.27
N ASN A 117 -1.59 8.71 3.15
CA ASN A 117 -2.31 8.64 1.89
C ASN A 117 -2.42 7.20 1.37
N VAL A 118 -1.31 6.45 1.36
CA VAL A 118 -1.33 5.05 0.89
C VAL A 118 -2.12 4.13 1.82
N LYS A 119 -2.21 4.45 3.10
CA LYS A 119 -3.10 3.75 4.04
C LYS A 119 -4.57 4.01 3.71
N ASP A 120 -4.94 5.26 3.41
CA ASP A 120 -6.32 5.60 3.02
C ASP A 120 -6.72 4.90 1.70
N GLU A 121 -5.84 4.87 0.70
CA GLU A 121 -6.05 4.11 -0.55
C GLU A 121 -6.17 2.60 -0.30
N THR A 122 -5.39 2.08 0.65
CA THR A 122 -5.49 0.67 1.06
C THR A 122 -6.84 0.37 1.68
N LEU A 123 -7.38 1.26 2.52
CA LEU A 123 -8.71 1.11 3.11
C LEU A 123 -9.83 1.16 2.05
N LYS A 124 -9.70 2.01 1.02
CA LYS A 124 -10.63 2.01 -0.13
C LYS A 124 -10.65 0.66 -0.83
N LEU A 125 -9.48 0.11 -1.16
CA LEU A 125 -9.36 -1.21 -1.78
C LEU A 125 -10.03 -2.29 -0.91
N LEU A 126 -9.74 -2.29 0.39
CA LEU A 126 -10.29 -3.28 1.31
C LEU A 126 -11.82 -3.25 1.32
N GLY A 127 -12.42 -2.06 1.28
CA GLY A 127 -13.86 -1.90 1.12
C GLY A 127 -14.42 -2.50 -0.17
N PHE A 128 -13.70 -2.44 -1.30
CA PHE A 128 -14.12 -3.17 -2.51
C PHE A 128 -14.03 -4.69 -2.34
N LEU A 129 -12.95 -5.18 -1.72
CA LEU A 129 -12.74 -6.62 -1.53
C LEU A 129 -13.80 -7.23 -0.60
N THR A 130 -14.19 -6.52 0.46
CA THR A 130 -15.21 -6.98 1.40
C THR A 130 -16.62 -6.72 0.90
N ASP A 131 -16.94 -5.50 0.48
CA ASP A 131 -18.33 -5.09 0.26
C ASP A 131 -18.84 -5.50 -1.13
N ASP A 132 -17.97 -5.45 -2.14
CA ASP A 132 -18.36 -5.65 -3.54
C ASP A 132 -18.07 -7.09 -3.98
N PHE A 133 -16.85 -7.59 -3.70
CA PHE A 133 -16.48 -8.98 -4.02
C PHE A 133 -16.91 -9.99 -2.95
N GLY A 134 -17.25 -9.55 -1.75
CA GLY A 134 -17.73 -10.43 -0.69
C GLY A 134 -16.66 -11.40 -0.18
N PHE A 135 -15.38 -11.04 -0.23
CA PHE A 135 -14.34 -11.83 0.43
C PHE A 135 -14.46 -11.68 1.94
N SER A 136 -14.36 -12.80 2.65
CA SER A 136 -14.33 -12.75 4.12
C SER A 136 -12.98 -12.24 4.60
N GLU A 137 -13.00 -11.51 5.71
CA GLU A 137 -11.81 -10.83 6.27
C GLU A 137 -10.67 -11.82 6.60
N ASP A 138 -11.00 -13.05 6.97
CA ASP A 138 -10.03 -14.12 7.29
C ASP A 138 -9.27 -14.65 6.06
N LEU A 139 -9.75 -14.33 4.85
CA LEU A 139 -9.10 -14.66 3.59
C LEU A 139 -8.27 -13.50 3.03
N ILE A 140 -8.23 -12.35 3.72
CA ILE A 140 -7.49 -11.16 3.32
C ILE A 140 -6.32 -10.94 4.29
N ASP A 141 -5.09 -11.17 3.83
CA ASP A 141 -3.91 -10.72 4.57
C ASP A 141 -3.56 -9.29 4.16
N ILE A 142 -3.42 -8.40 5.14
CA ILE A 142 -2.92 -7.05 4.96
C ILE A 142 -1.48 -7.02 5.46
N VAL A 143 -0.54 -6.48 4.67
CA VAL A 143 0.88 -6.47 5.05
C VAL A 143 1.50 -5.12 4.73
N PHE A 144 1.94 -4.37 5.74
CA PHE A 144 2.82 -3.23 5.51
C PHE A 144 4.14 -3.72 4.94
N SER A 145 4.56 -3.18 3.79
CA SER A 145 5.70 -3.68 3.01
C SER A 145 7.06 -3.44 3.67
N GLY A 146 7.09 -2.75 4.81
CA GLY A 146 8.32 -2.28 5.45
C GLY A 146 8.90 -1.03 4.77
N GLY A 147 8.25 -0.48 3.74
CA GLY A 147 8.71 0.69 3.02
C GLY A 147 7.63 1.77 2.98
N ARG A 148 6.98 1.90 1.83
CA ARG A 148 6.11 3.02 1.47
C ARG A 148 4.69 2.60 1.12
N GLY A 149 4.29 1.40 1.54
CA GLY A 149 3.11 0.79 0.96
C GLY A 149 2.62 -0.45 1.67
N TYR A 150 1.55 -1.01 1.14
CA TYR A 150 0.89 -2.20 1.64
C TYR A 150 0.72 -3.24 0.53
N HIS A 151 0.92 -4.50 0.90
CA HIS A 151 0.54 -5.63 0.07
C HIS A 151 -0.73 -6.26 0.64
N ILE A 152 -1.71 -6.50 -0.22
CA ILE A 152 -2.93 -7.21 0.14
C ILE A 152 -2.90 -8.57 -0.55
N HIS A 153 -3.14 -9.65 0.20
CA HIS A 153 -3.30 -10.99 -0.37
C HIS A 153 -4.72 -11.49 -0.12
N VAL A 154 -5.45 -11.79 -1.19
CA VAL A 154 -6.70 -12.54 -1.13
C VAL A 154 -6.40 -14.01 -1.39
N ARG A 155 -6.61 -14.85 -0.39
CA ARG A 155 -6.29 -16.29 -0.38
C ARG A 155 -7.50 -17.20 -0.60
N ASP A 156 -8.49 -16.69 -1.33
CA ASP A 156 -9.69 -17.46 -1.66
C ASP A 156 -9.41 -18.45 -2.80
N GLN A 157 -9.90 -19.68 -2.67
CA GLN A 157 -9.75 -20.71 -3.70
C GLN A 157 -10.39 -20.30 -5.03
N ARG A 158 -11.45 -19.47 -5.01
CA ARG A 158 -12.17 -18.97 -6.19
C ARG A 158 -11.28 -18.12 -7.10
N VAL A 159 -10.29 -17.42 -6.57
CA VAL A 159 -9.40 -16.54 -7.34
C VAL A 159 -8.04 -17.16 -7.68
N ARG A 160 -7.74 -18.34 -7.11
CA ARG A 160 -6.42 -18.97 -7.23
C ARG A 160 -6.02 -19.31 -8.67
N ALA A 161 -6.99 -19.69 -9.49
CA ALA A 161 -6.77 -20.09 -10.89
C ALA A 161 -6.83 -18.92 -11.89
N LEU A 162 -7.19 -17.72 -11.45
CA LEU A 162 -7.28 -16.56 -12.35
C LEU A 162 -5.93 -16.25 -12.97
N GLY A 163 -5.90 -16.03 -14.27
CA GLY A 163 -4.74 -15.58 -15.02
C GLY A 163 -4.59 -14.06 -14.99
N SER A 164 -3.60 -13.56 -15.72
CA SER A 164 -3.30 -12.12 -15.75
C SER A 164 -4.42 -11.28 -16.35
N ALA A 165 -5.19 -11.81 -17.31
CA ALA A 165 -6.27 -11.06 -17.96
C ALA A 165 -7.46 -10.89 -17.00
N GLU A 166 -7.91 -11.96 -16.34
CA GLU A 166 -9.02 -11.86 -15.39
C GLU A 166 -8.67 -10.98 -14.18
N ARG A 167 -7.39 -10.97 -13.77
CA ARG A 167 -6.91 -10.10 -12.69
C ARG A 167 -6.91 -8.62 -13.08
N ARG A 168 -6.65 -8.29 -14.35
CA ARG A 168 -6.80 -6.90 -14.82
C ARG A 168 -8.24 -6.42 -14.75
N GLU A 169 -9.21 -7.27 -15.10
CA GLU A 169 -10.63 -6.88 -14.97
C GLU A 169 -11.01 -6.56 -13.51
N ILE A 170 -10.40 -7.25 -12.54
CA ILE A 170 -10.55 -6.93 -11.12
C ILE A 170 -9.94 -5.55 -10.80
N VAL A 171 -8.74 -5.27 -11.34
CA VAL A 171 -8.09 -3.96 -11.21
C VAL A 171 -8.95 -2.84 -11.80
N ASP A 172 -9.47 -3.04 -13.01
CA ASP A 172 -10.34 -2.07 -13.68
C ASP A 172 -11.61 -1.82 -12.86
N TYR A 173 -12.18 -2.86 -12.26
CA TYR A 173 -13.33 -2.72 -11.37
C TYR A 173 -13.00 -1.88 -10.12
N VAL A 174 -11.91 -2.17 -9.40
CA VAL A 174 -11.61 -1.45 -8.14
C VAL A 174 -11.12 -0.02 -8.39
N SER A 175 -10.51 0.25 -9.54
CA SER A 175 -10.08 1.59 -9.93
C SER A 175 -11.20 2.42 -10.58
N GLY A 176 -12.27 1.78 -11.04
CA GLY A 176 -13.34 2.42 -11.79
C GLY A 176 -12.94 2.74 -13.24
N ALA A 177 -11.87 2.12 -13.73
CA ALA A 177 -11.41 2.32 -15.10
C ALA A 177 -12.49 1.94 -16.11
N GLY A 178 -12.74 2.81 -17.08
CA GLY A 178 -13.76 2.61 -18.11
C GLY A 178 -15.21 2.73 -17.63
N LEU A 179 -15.45 3.05 -16.34
CA LEU A 179 -16.80 3.22 -15.81
C LEU A 179 -17.45 4.48 -16.39
N SER A 180 -18.65 4.32 -16.96
CA SER A 180 -19.45 5.42 -17.47
C SER A 180 -20.86 5.38 -16.87
N LEU A 181 -21.14 6.35 -15.99
CA LEU A 181 -22.45 6.52 -15.38
C LEU A 181 -23.21 7.64 -16.10
N LYS A 182 -24.38 7.29 -16.66
CA LYS A 182 -25.21 8.23 -17.46
C LYS A 182 -26.18 9.06 -16.63
N GLN A 183 -26.55 8.58 -15.46
CA GLN A 183 -27.50 9.23 -14.55
C GLN A 183 -27.00 9.06 -13.12
N ILE A 184 -27.56 9.83 -12.17
CA ILE A 184 -27.30 9.58 -10.76
C ILE A 184 -27.93 8.24 -10.38
N PRO A 185 -27.15 7.22 -10.00
CA PRO A 185 -27.68 5.93 -9.60
C PRO A 185 -28.46 6.05 -8.28
N SER A 186 -29.29 5.07 -7.97
CA SER A 186 -29.87 4.97 -6.62
C SER A 186 -28.81 4.40 -5.66
N GLU A 187 -28.90 4.76 -4.39
CA GLU A 187 -28.12 4.12 -3.31
C GLU A 187 -28.37 2.61 -3.23
N GLU A 188 -29.53 2.13 -3.68
CA GLU A 188 -29.90 0.71 -3.73
C GLU A 188 -29.30 -0.04 -4.94
N SER A 189 -28.61 0.65 -5.86
CA SER A 189 -28.03 0.04 -7.07
C SER A 189 -26.85 -0.91 -6.80
N GLY A 190 -26.31 -0.94 -5.57
CA GLY A 190 -25.12 -1.73 -5.22
C GLY A 190 -23.83 -1.24 -5.89
N GLY A 191 -22.69 -1.77 -5.45
CA GLY A 191 -21.35 -1.51 -6.00
C GLY A 191 -21.07 -0.04 -6.30
N TRP A 192 -20.50 0.23 -7.48
CA TRP A 192 -20.23 1.59 -7.98
C TRP A 192 -21.46 2.52 -7.98
N GLY A 193 -22.66 2.00 -8.26
CA GLY A 193 -23.88 2.81 -8.23
C GLY A 193 -24.13 3.39 -6.83
N ALA A 194 -24.15 2.52 -5.82
CA ALA A 194 -24.32 2.92 -4.44
C ALA A 194 -23.19 3.84 -3.95
N LYS A 195 -21.92 3.49 -4.24
CA LYS A 195 -20.76 4.29 -3.81
C LYS A 195 -20.77 5.69 -4.42
N THR A 196 -21.02 5.82 -5.73
CA THR A 196 -21.13 7.13 -6.39
C THR A 196 -22.28 7.94 -5.82
N ASN A 197 -23.45 7.34 -5.58
CA ASN A 197 -24.57 8.04 -4.95
C ASN A 197 -24.20 8.61 -3.57
N ARG A 198 -23.64 7.76 -2.69
CA ARG A 198 -23.23 8.15 -1.33
C ARG A 198 -22.20 9.28 -1.35
N TRP A 199 -21.23 9.21 -2.26
CA TRP A 199 -20.24 10.28 -2.42
C TRP A 199 -20.89 11.59 -2.85
N ILE A 200 -21.80 11.57 -3.84
CA ILE A 200 -22.53 12.76 -4.30
C ILE A 200 -23.39 13.36 -3.18
N VAL A 201 -24.09 12.51 -2.43
CA VAL A 201 -24.86 12.91 -1.25
C VAL A 201 -23.96 13.60 -0.23
N LYS A 202 -22.82 13.00 0.12
CA LYS A 202 -21.85 13.57 1.07
C LYS A 202 -21.29 14.91 0.56
N TYR A 203 -20.96 15.00 -0.73
CA TYR A 203 -20.49 16.22 -1.37
C TYR A 203 -21.53 17.35 -1.23
N LEU A 204 -22.78 17.08 -1.62
CA LEU A 204 -23.86 18.08 -1.57
C LEU A 204 -24.23 18.50 -0.15
N GLN A 205 -24.23 17.57 0.80
CA GLN A 205 -24.41 17.89 2.23
C GLN A 205 -23.27 18.79 2.73
N GLY A 206 -22.02 18.42 2.44
CA GLY A 206 -20.84 19.18 2.87
C GLY A 206 -20.77 20.60 2.30
N LEU A 207 -21.40 20.89 1.16
CA LEU A 207 -21.51 22.25 0.63
C LEU A 207 -22.27 23.20 1.56
N ARG A 208 -23.17 22.70 2.41
CA ARG A 208 -23.95 23.54 3.33
C ARG A 208 -23.10 24.09 4.47
N ASP A 209 -22.06 23.37 4.85
CA ASP A 209 -21.18 23.70 5.96
C ASP A 209 -19.95 24.52 5.52
N ARG A 210 -19.86 24.85 4.23
CA ARG A 210 -18.73 25.55 3.62
C ARG A 210 -19.05 27.01 3.30
N ASP A 211 -18.29 27.93 3.89
CA ASP A 211 -18.37 29.36 3.61
C ASP A 211 -18.00 29.71 2.16
N ASP A 212 -17.17 28.88 1.53
CA ASP A 212 -16.68 29.06 0.16
C ASP A 212 -17.51 28.32 -0.91
N ALA A 213 -18.58 27.62 -0.54
CA ALA A 213 -19.35 26.74 -1.43
C ALA A 213 -19.83 27.43 -2.73
N LEU A 214 -20.32 28.67 -2.63
CA LEU A 214 -20.74 29.43 -3.81
C LEU A 214 -19.56 29.64 -4.78
N LYS A 215 -18.38 29.98 -4.26
CA LYS A 215 -17.19 30.23 -5.10
C LYS A 215 -16.71 28.94 -5.77
N ILE A 216 -16.74 27.82 -5.05
CA ILE A 216 -16.36 26.51 -5.59
C ILE A 216 -17.29 26.14 -6.74
N LEU A 217 -18.60 26.16 -6.50
CA LEU A 217 -19.60 25.76 -7.50
C LEU A 217 -19.56 26.66 -8.75
N GLN A 218 -19.31 27.96 -8.58
CA GLN A 218 -19.22 28.88 -9.71
C GLN A 218 -17.97 28.69 -10.60
N LYS A 219 -17.02 27.82 -10.22
CA LYS A 219 -15.92 27.40 -11.11
C LYS A 219 -16.39 26.42 -12.18
N PHE A 220 -17.51 25.72 -11.95
CA PHE A 220 -18.06 24.78 -12.92
C PHE A 220 -18.76 25.53 -14.04
N ASP A 221 -18.53 25.06 -15.26
CA ASP A 221 -19.05 25.72 -16.44
C ASP A 221 -20.59 25.65 -16.48
N GLY A 222 -21.22 26.81 -16.69
CA GLY A 222 -22.68 26.93 -16.65
C GLY A 222 -23.29 27.00 -15.24
N ILE A 223 -22.52 27.05 -14.15
CA ILE A 223 -23.06 27.20 -12.79
C ILE A 223 -22.99 28.67 -12.33
N GLY A 224 -24.07 29.41 -12.58
CA GLY A 224 -24.27 30.75 -12.03
C GLY A 224 -24.71 30.76 -10.57
N LYS A 225 -24.76 31.94 -9.93
CA LYS A 225 -25.14 32.12 -8.51
C LYS A 225 -26.46 31.44 -8.12
N ALA A 226 -27.47 31.48 -8.99
CA ALA A 226 -28.77 30.85 -8.71
C ALA A 226 -28.67 29.32 -8.67
N ARG A 227 -28.00 28.70 -9.66
CA ARG A 227 -27.73 27.25 -9.71
C ARG A 227 -26.86 26.80 -8.56
N ALA A 228 -25.83 27.56 -8.22
CA ALA A 228 -24.98 27.29 -7.06
C ALA A 228 -25.77 27.27 -5.75
N LYS A 229 -26.66 28.25 -5.53
CA LYS A 229 -27.56 28.24 -4.37
C LYS A 229 -28.51 27.04 -4.36
N ALA A 230 -29.03 26.64 -5.53
CA ALA A 230 -29.89 25.46 -5.64
C ALA A 230 -29.14 24.18 -5.25
N LEU A 231 -27.89 24.02 -5.70
CA LEU A 231 -27.03 22.89 -5.33
C LEU A 231 -26.68 22.87 -3.83
N ILE A 232 -26.35 24.02 -3.23
CA ILE A 232 -26.14 24.11 -1.77
C ILE A 232 -27.42 23.72 -1.02
N ASN A 233 -28.57 24.22 -1.46
CA ASN A 233 -29.86 23.86 -0.88
C ASN A 233 -30.21 22.39 -1.12
N ALA A 234 -29.65 21.71 -2.12
CA ALA A 234 -29.88 20.29 -2.36
C ALA A 234 -29.34 19.40 -1.22
N GLY A 235 -28.39 19.89 -0.43
CA GLY A 235 -27.85 19.20 0.75
C GLY A 235 -28.79 19.11 1.95
N ASN A 236 -30.06 19.51 1.84
CA ASN A 236 -31.04 19.35 2.92
C ASN A 236 -31.65 17.93 2.93
N ASP A 237 -32.14 17.49 4.09
CA ASP A 237 -32.62 16.11 4.29
C ASP A 237 -33.73 15.67 3.33
N ALA A 238 -34.62 16.59 2.91
CA ALA A 238 -35.70 16.25 1.99
C ALA A 238 -35.17 15.99 0.56
N ASN A 239 -34.28 16.86 0.08
CA ASN A 239 -33.66 16.72 -1.24
C ASN A 239 -32.68 15.54 -1.29
N ILE A 240 -31.91 15.30 -0.22
CA ILE A 240 -31.02 14.15 -0.14
C ILE A 240 -31.77 12.81 -0.24
N LYS A 241 -32.98 12.71 0.34
CA LYS A 241 -33.82 11.51 0.16
C LYS A 241 -34.18 11.25 -1.31
N LEU A 242 -34.43 12.31 -2.09
CA LEU A 242 -34.68 12.17 -3.53
C LEU A 242 -33.42 11.72 -4.26
N ILE A 243 -32.28 12.35 -3.97
CA ILE A 243 -30.99 12.02 -4.59
C ILE A 243 -30.59 10.58 -4.28
N ARG A 244 -30.81 10.07 -3.06
CA ARG A 244 -30.58 8.65 -2.70
C ARG A 244 -31.41 7.68 -3.55
N ASN A 245 -32.58 8.10 -4.02
CA ASN A 245 -33.42 7.32 -4.94
C ASN A 245 -33.02 7.51 -6.41
N GLY A 246 -31.95 8.26 -6.69
CA GLY A 246 -31.51 8.62 -8.05
C GLY A 246 -32.31 9.77 -8.67
N ASP A 247 -33.16 10.45 -7.91
CA ASP A 247 -33.99 11.55 -8.39
C ASP A 247 -33.31 12.92 -8.17
N THR A 248 -32.84 13.51 -9.27
CA THR A 248 -32.30 14.87 -9.33
C THR A 248 -33.21 15.83 -10.10
N GLY A 249 -34.48 15.46 -10.37
CA GLY A 249 -35.39 16.22 -11.22
C GLY A 249 -35.69 17.64 -10.73
N PHE A 250 -35.59 17.88 -9.42
CA PHE A 250 -35.73 19.22 -8.83
C PHE A 250 -34.55 20.15 -9.16
N LEU A 251 -33.45 19.62 -9.70
CA LEU A 251 -32.28 20.34 -10.20
C LEU A 251 -32.22 20.35 -11.75
N LYS A 252 -33.36 20.27 -12.43
CA LYS A 252 -33.45 20.26 -13.92
C LYS A 252 -32.70 21.39 -14.63
N ASP A 253 -32.50 22.53 -13.96
CA ASP A 253 -31.82 23.69 -14.53
C ASP A 253 -30.29 23.59 -14.40
N VAL A 254 -29.76 22.61 -13.65
CA VAL A 254 -28.33 22.31 -13.55
C VAL A 254 -27.90 21.57 -14.82
N PRO A 255 -26.85 22.03 -15.54
CA PRO A 255 -26.41 21.42 -16.78
C PRO A 255 -25.83 20.02 -16.57
N GLU A 256 -25.99 19.15 -17.56
CA GLU A 256 -25.46 17.78 -17.53
C GLU A 256 -23.93 17.73 -17.45
N SER A 257 -23.24 18.77 -17.93
CA SER A 257 -21.77 18.90 -17.78
C SER A 257 -21.34 18.90 -16.31
N PHE A 258 -22.10 19.56 -15.42
CA PHE A 258 -21.82 19.55 -13.99
C PHE A 258 -22.00 18.16 -13.40
N TRP A 259 -23.08 17.45 -13.76
CA TRP A 259 -23.32 16.10 -13.27
C TRP A 259 -22.31 15.09 -13.79
N ASN A 260 -21.87 15.23 -15.04
CA ASN A 260 -20.76 14.45 -15.60
C ASN A 260 -19.49 14.65 -14.78
N GLU A 261 -19.09 15.90 -14.56
CA GLU A 261 -17.88 16.22 -13.78
C GLU A 261 -17.98 15.66 -12.36
N LEU A 262 -19.14 15.80 -11.71
CA LEU A 262 -19.35 15.29 -10.36
C LEU A 262 -19.28 13.76 -10.29
N ARG A 263 -19.77 13.05 -11.31
CA ARG A 263 -19.64 11.59 -11.40
C ARG A 263 -18.20 11.17 -11.66
N LEU A 264 -17.48 11.86 -12.54
CA LEU A 264 -16.06 11.59 -12.79
C LEU A 264 -15.23 11.80 -11.52
N GLN A 265 -15.45 12.92 -10.82
CA GLN A 265 -14.81 13.19 -9.55
C GLN A 265 -15.15 12.12 -8.50
N ALA A 266 -16.41 11.71 -8.41
CA ALA A 266 -16.81 10.62 -7.51
C ALA A 266 -16.05 9.33 -7.83
N VAL A 267 -15.96 8.93 -9.11
CA VAL A 267 -15.25 7.72 -9.51
C VAL A 267 -13.77 7.80 -9.15
N GLN A 268 -13.12 8.93 -9.44
CA GLN A 268 -11.72 9.17 -9.12
C GLN A 268 -11.44 9.12 -7.61
N GLU A 269 -12.32 9.70 -6.78
CA GLU A 269 -12.15 9.77 -5.33
C GLU A 269 -12.47 8.44 -4.62
N ILE A 270 -13.41 7.66 -5.16
CA ILE A 270 -13.82 6.37 -4.61
C ILE A 270 -12.84 5.26 -5.03
N GLY A 271 -12.38 5.30 -6.28
CA GLY A 271 -11.54 4.26 -6.88
C GLY A 271 -10.26 4.04 -6.08
N ALA A 272 -9.85 2.78 -6.00
CA ALA A 272 -8.59 2.42 -5.35
C ALA A 272 -7.43 2.55 -6.34
N SER A 273 -6.39 3.28 -5.94
CA SER A 273 -5.16 3.45 -6.72
C SER A 273 -4.24 2.24 -6.55
N VAL A 274 -4.46 1.19 -7.34
CA VAL A 274 -3.68 -0.06 -7.30
C VAL A 274 -2.67 -0.15 -8.45
N ASP A 275 -1.51 -0.77 -8.20
CA ASP A 275 -0.54 -1.06 -9.26
C ASP A 275 -1.03 -2.24 -10.13
N GLU A 276 -1.55 -1.91 -11.32
CA GLU A 276 -2.11 -2.86 -12.29
C GLU A 276 -1.09 -3.94 -12.74
N PRO A 277 0.14 -3.58 -13.17
CA PRO A 277 1.21 -4.54 -13.45
C PRO A 277 1.45 -5.57 -12.34
N VAL A 278 1.34 -5.17 -11.07
CA VAL A 278 1.61 -6.06 -9.94
C VAL A 278 0.48 -7.07 -9.75
N THR A 279 -0.76 -6.62 -9.80
CA THR A 279 -1.94 -7.47 -9.62
C THR A 279 -2.07 -8.51 -10.73
N GLY A 280 -1.73 -8.13 -11.97
CA GLY A 280 -1.73 -9.02 -13.13
C GLY A 280 -0.60 -10.07 -13.12
N ASP A 281 0.49 -9.86 -12.37
CA ASP A 281 1.63 -10.76 -12.35
C ASP A 281 1.41 -11.97 -11.42
N ILE A 282 0.94 -13.08 -12.02
CA ILE A 282 0.70 -14.34 -11.32
C ILE A 282 1.96 -15.05 -10.81
N LYS A 283 3.16 -14.48 -11.01
CA LYS A 283 4.47 -15.06 -10.65
C LYS A 283 5.29 -14.12 -9.76
N ARG A 284 4.70 -13.01 -9.31
CA ARG A 284 5.36 -11.97 -8.53
C ARG A 284 6.02 -12.54 -7.26
N LEU A 285 7.19 -12.02 -6.92
CA LEU A 285 7.79 -12.20 -5.60
C LEU A 285 7.31 -11.06 -4.70
N ILE A 286 6.70 -11.40 -3.57
CA ILE A 286 6.24 -10.45 -2.56
C ILE A 286 7.06 -10.62 -1.29
N ARG A 287 7.27 -9.50 -0.60
CA ARG A 287 8.13 -9.46 0.58
C ARG A 287 7.59 -10.35 1.69
N LEU A 288 8.49 -11.08 2.34
CA LEU A 288 8.16 -12.01 3.41
C LEU A 288 7.58 -11.25 4.62
N PRO A 289 6.38 -11.59 5.12
CA PRO A 289 5.85 -11.02 6.34
C PRO A 289 6.83 -11.19 7.50
N THR A 290 6.93 -10.22 8.39
CA THR A 290 7.85 -10.17 9.55
C THR A 290 9.35 -10.15 9.21
N SER A 291 9.76 -10.12 7.94
CA SER A 291 11.15 -9.84 7.58
C SER A 291 11.49 -8.35 7.76
N LEU A 292 12.74 -7.98 7.47
CA LEU A 292 13.16 -6.58 7.38
C LEU A 292 13.19 -6.08 5.93
N HIS A 293 13.01 -4.78 5.76
CA HIS A 293 13.16 -4.09 4.50
C HIS A 293 14.54 -3.40 4.41
N GLY A 294 15.44 -3.94 3.59
CA GLY A 294 16.83 -3.45 3.46
C GLY A 294 17.02 -2.00 3.03
N GLY A 295 15.98 -1.34 2.49
CA GLY A 295 16.01 0.08 2.13
C GLY A 295 15.49 1.05 3.20
N SER A 296 14.98 0.54 4.32
CA SER A 296 14.37 1.36 5.38
C SER A 296 14.60 0.81 6.79
N SER A 297 15.18 -0.38 6.94
CA SER A 297 15.35 -1.11 8.20
C SER A 297 14.04 -1.48 8.94
N MET A 298 12.88 -1.08 8.43
CA MET A 298 11.59 -1.35 9.05
C MET A 298 11.17 -2.80 8.85
N ARG A 299 10.43 -3.30 9.84
CA ARG A 299 9.78 -4.60 9.79
C ARG A 299 8.61 -4.58 8.82
N VAL A 300 8.45 -5.69 8.11
CA VAL A 300 7.27 -5.99 7.31
C VAL A 300 6.17 -6.47 8.26
N VAL A 301 5.09 -5.70 8.42
CA VAL A 301 4.11 -5.94 9.49
C VAL A 301 2.82 -6.53 8.92
N PRO A 302 2.47 -7.78 9.24
CA PRO A 302 1.13 -8.29 9.01
C PRO A 302 0.10 -7.55 9.87
N LEU A 303 -1.03 -7.21 9.28
CA LEU A 303 -2.12 -6.43 9.87
C LEU A 303 -3.46 -7.12 9.60
N THR A 304 -4.44 -6.75 10.42
CA THR A 304 -5.87 -7.04 10.23
C THR A 304 -6.59 -5.74 9.85
N LEU A 305 -7.85 -5.85 9.42
CA LEU A 305 -8.71 -4.69 9.16
C LEU A 305 -8.83 -3.76 10.37
N GLN A 306 -8.81 -4.31 11.58
CA GLN A 306 -8.90 -3.54 12.82
C GLN A 306 -7.57 -2.86 13.15
N THR A 307 -6.44 -3.56 12.95
CA THR A 307 -5.13 -3.03 13.35
C THR A 307 -4.55 -2.07 12.32
N ILE A 308 -4.90 -2.18 11.03
CA ILE A 308 -4.41 -1.24 10.01
C ILE A 308 -4.82 0.19 10.36
N GLU A 309 -6.05 0.41 10.86
CA GLU A 309 -6.55 1.75 11.23
C GLU A 309 -5.70 2.44 12.30
N MET A 310 -5.19 1.68 13.27
CA MET A 310 -4.35 2.21 14.37
C MET A 310 -2.85 2.14 14.09
N PHE A 311 -2.44 1.44 13.03
CA PHE A 311 -1.03 1.23 12.72
C PHE A 311 -0.33 2.53 12.30
N ASP A 312 0.81 2.81 12.93
CA ASP A 312 1.74 3.87 12.57
C ASP A 312 3.08 3.24 12.15
N PRO A 313 3.41 3.22 10.84
CA PRO A 313 4.65 2.62 10.36
C PRO A 313 5.93 3.25 10.95
N LEU A 314 5.92 4.55 11.26
CA LEU A 314 7.10 5.26 11.77
C LEU A 314 7.37 4.97 13.26
N ASN A 315 6.45 4.26 13.92
CA ASN A 315 6.56 3.79 15.28
C ASN A 315 6.60 2.25 15.33
N ASP A 316 5.55 1.60 14.84
CA ASP A 316 5.26 0.17 15.03
C ASP A 316 6.14 -0.78 14.19
N ALA A 317 6.72 -0.26 13.09
CA ALA A 317 7.64 -1.00 12.23
C ALA A 317 9.12 -0.79 12.61
N VAL A 318 9.42 0.07 13.59
CA VAL A 318 10.79 0.42 14.02
C VAL A 318 11.25 -0.51 15.13
N VAL A 319 12.11 -1.48 14.80
CA VAL A 319 12.44 -2.61 15.69
C VAL A 319 13.81 -2.54 16.37
N PHE A 320 14.70 -1.65 15.92
CA PHE A 320 16.05 -1.54 16.47
C PHE A 320 16.07 -0.71 17.77
N SER A 321 17.17 -0.84 18.51
CA SER A 321 17.31 -0.21 19.83
C SER A 321 17.53 1.30 19.72
N ASP A 322 17.41 1.99 20.85
CA ASP A 322 17.70 3.40 21.03
C ASP A 322 19.15 3.68 21.48
N LYS A 323 20.00 2.64 21.53
CA LYS A 323 21.42 2.79 21.88
C LYS A 323 22.10 3.76 20.93
N GLU A 324 22.93 4.63 21.47
CA GLU A 324 23.65 5.60 20.66
C GLU A 324 24.75 4.93 19.82
N ILE A 325 24.81 5.33 18.54
CA ILE A 325 25.85 4.97 17.60
C ILE A 325 26.36 6.22 16.89
N SER A 326 27.60 6.18 16.43
CA SER A 326 28.16 7.23 15.59
C SER A 326 27.92 6.90 14.12
N VAL A 327 27.41 7.88 13.38
CA VAL A 327 27.21 7.84 11.93
C VAL A 327 28.00 8.97 11.27
N ALA A 328 28.40 8.78 10.02
CA ALA A 328 29.07 9.79 9.21
C ALA A 328 28.23 10.11 7.98
N ALA A 329 27.98 11.39 7.73
CA ALA A 329 27.27 11.87 6.55
C ALA A 329 28.21 12.68 5.64
N GLU A 330 28.12 12.46 4.33
CA GLU A 330 28.83 13.26 3.31
C GLU A 330 28.06 14.52 2.91
N SER A 331 26.75 14.55 3.20
CA SER A 331 25.85 15.68 2.99
C SER A 331 24.73 15.64 4.03
N PRO A 332 24.03 16.77 4.28
CA PRO A 332 22.94 16.80 5.24
C PRO A 332 21.86 15.76 4.94
N ALA A 333 21.45 15.03 5.97
CA ALA A 333 20.42 14.00 5.88
C ALA A 333 19.47 14.08 7.08
N SER A 334 18.21 13.68 6.89
CA SER A 334 17.24 13.66 7.98
C SER A 334 16.26 12.49 7.89
N CYS A 335 15.66 12.16 9.04
CA CYS A 335 14.55 11.23 9.11
C CYS A 335 13.63 11.51 10.30
N ASP A 336 12.37 11.10 10.16
CA ASP A 336 11.36 11.13 11.21
C ASP A 336 11.04 9.70 11.65
N LEU A 337 11.35 9.35 12.90
CA LEU A 337 11.09 8.03 13.47
C LEU A 337 10.76 8.13 14.95
N ARG A 338 9.83 7.30 15.41
CA ARG A 338 9.38 7.27 16.82
C ARG A 338 8.94 8.63 17.37
N GLY A 339 8.32 9.46 16.52
CA GLY A 339 7.89 10.82 16.87
C GLY A 339 9.02 11.84 17.05
N ASN A 340 10.26 11.50 16.68
CA ASN A 340 11.42 12.38 16.74
C ASN A 340 11.91 12.73 15.34
N HIS A 341 12.40 13.96 15.19
CA HIS A 341 13.08 14.43 13.99
C HIS A 341 14.60 14.39 14.22
N PHE A 342 15.33 13.74 13.32
CA PHE A 342 16.80 13.67 13.36
C PHE A 342 17.39 14.37 12.15
N GLU A 343 18.27 15.34 12.39
CA GLU A 343 19.08 16.00 11.36
C GLU A 343 20.55 15.63 11.58
N ILE A 344 21.21 15.24 10.49
CA ILE A 344 22.61 14.85 10.46
C ILE A 344 23.33 15.80 9.54
N GLU A 345 24.18 16.63 10.11
CA GLU A 345 25.08 17.51 9.38
C GLU A 345 26.23 16.72 8.75
N GLU A 346 26.92 17.35 7.80
CA GLU A 346 28.15 16.80 7.23
C GLU A 346 29.19 16.52 8.32
N GLY A 347 29.78 15.33 8.30
CA GLY A 347 30.72 14.87 9.33
C GLY A 347 30.14 13.76 10.21
N VAL A 348 30.66 13.65 11.44
CA VAL A 348 30.27 12.57 12.38
C VAL A 348 29.27 13.10 13.39
N SER A 349 28.17 12.38 13.56
CA SER A 349 27.13 12.67 14.55
C SER A 349 26.74 11.42 15.32
N THR A 350 26.20 11.61 16.51
CA THR A 350 25.66 10.53 17.35
C THR A 350 24.14 10.51 17.24
N VAL A 351 23.57 9.32 17.00
CA VAL A 351 22.12 9.11 16.91
C VAL A 351 21.70 7.79 17.56
N PRO A 352 20.42 7.64 17.92
CA PRO A 352 19.86 6.33 18.25
C PRO A 352 20.05 5.33 17.12
N GLU A 353 20.34 4.08 17.47
CA GLU A 353 20.64 3.00 16.53
C GLU A 353 19.55 2.81 15.48
N TYR A 354 18.27 2.87 15.85
CA TYR A 354 17.17 2.76 14.88
C TYR A 354 17.22 3.84 13.79
N ALA A 355 17.55 5.09 14.14
CA ALA A 355 17.65 6.19 13.20
C ALA A 355 18.89 6.04 12.31
N GLY A 356 20.04 5.71 12.91
CA GLY A 356 21.27 5.48 12.16
C GLY A 356 21.15 4.31 11.17
N ILE A 357 20.58 3.16 11.58
CA ILE A 357 20.36 2.02 10.68
C ILE A 357 19.38 2.40 9.55
N HIS A 358 18.30 3.12 9.85
CA HIS A 358 17.35 3.58 8.83
C HIS A 358 18.03 4.44 7.76
N LEU A 359 18.81 5.45 8.18
CA LEU A 359 19.54 6.33 7.27
C LEU A 359 20.64 5.58 6.48
N MET A 360 21.32 4.61 7.10
CA MET A 360 22.29 3.75 6.40
C MET A 360 21.60 2.89 5.34
N CYS A 361 20.45 2.29 5.64
CA CYS A 361 19.65 1.53 4.67
C CYS A 361 19.20 2.37 3.47
N ARG A 362 18.94 3.67 3.68
CA ARG A 362 18.65 4.63 2.59
C ARG A 362 19.91 5.12 1.85
N GLY A 363 21.10 4.72 2.31
CA GLY A 363 22.38 5.16 1.76
C GLY A 363 22.74 6.61 2.06
N ALA A 364 22.08 7.23 3.05
CA ALA A 364 22.28 8.63 3.41
C ALA A 364 23.47 8.86 4.36
N VAL A 365 23.80 7.87 5.19
CA VAL A 365 24.93 7.92 6.14
C VAL A 365 25.68 6.59 6.17
N GLU A 366 26.90 6.61 6.70
CA GLU A 366 27.76 5.46 6.89
C GLU A 366 28.02 5.21 8.39
N TYR A 367 28.30 3.96 8.79
CA TYR A 367 28.61 3.62 10.18
C TYR A 367 30.01 4.11 10.59
N ALA A 368 30.09 4.94 11.64
CA ALA A 368 31.32 5.53 12.15
C ALA A 368 31.85 4.86 13.44
N GLY A 369 31.00 4.22 14.24
CA GLY A 369 31.42 3.48 15.44
C GLY A 369 30.36 3.38 16.52
N ARG A 370 30.73 2.77 17.64
CA ARG A 370 29.98 2.86 18.90
C ARG A 370 30.44 4.11 19.65
N VAL A 371 29.52 4.68 20.44
CA VAL A 371 29.80 5.79 21.35
C VAL A 371 30.57 5.30 22.58
#